data_AF-A0A8C6NW45-F1
#
_entry.id   AF-A0A8C6NW45-F1
#
_cell.length_a   1.000
_cell.length_b   1.000
_cell.length_c   1.000
_cell.angle_alpha   90.00
_cell.angle_beta   90.00
_cell.angle_gamma   90.00
#
_symmetry.space_group_name_H-M   'P 1'
#
loop_
_entity.id
_entity.type
_entity.pdbx_description
1 polymer ?
#
loop_
_entity_poly.entity_id
_entity_poly.type
_entity_poly.pdbx_seq_one_letter_code
_entity_poly.pdbx_strand_id
1 'polypeptide(L)'
;SARSGFGGTGWGECCLERAVLWAAFNSPVGKSGPSHMIEADVIMRGRDPKEPIMAHPPDSDSDITLREWLEQVKVTNKGLKLDFKSLEAVPPSLTLLKEVLAEPSCPVWINADILSGPGGKARPLEPQAFLSAVSGLPGHIVLSLGWTTGWTAATENPGYDWNMVHVMERICRDLKHPVTFPVRAALLAQSFPQLSWLLQQSDRSGESWSPDSLYPVWYFPASTLLIQ
;
A
#
# COMPACT_ATOMS: atom_id res chain seq x y z
N SER A 1 -4.49 19.07 29.17
CA SER A 1 -3.21 18.94 28.43
C SER A 1 -2.99 17.47 28.15
N ALA A 2 -3.44 16.99 26.98
CA ALA A 2 -3.17 15.65 26.49
C ALA A 2 -2.73 15.82 25.04
N ARG A 3 -1.43 15.65 24.79
CA ARG A 3 -0.86 15.68 23.45
C ARG A 3 -1.19 14.34 22.78
N SER A 4 -2.12 14.34 21.84
CA SER A 4 -2.29 13.27 20.87
C SER A 4 -1.11 13.31 19.90
N GLY A 5 -0.13 12.44 20.10
CA GLY A 5 0.95 12.22 19.15
C GLY A 5 0.48 11.36 18.00
N PHE A 6 -0.12 11.97 16.97
CA PHE A 6 -0.16 11.35 15.64
C PHE A 6 1.24 11.54 15.04
N GLY A 7 2.09 10.51 15.14
CA GLY A 7 3.36 10.46 14.42
C GLY A 7 3.06 10.32 12.93
N GLY A 8 3.31 11.38 12.16
CA GLY A 8 3.15 11.36 10.71
C GLY A 8 4.13 10.37 10.08
N THR A 9 3.62 9.34 9.41
CA THR A 9 4.38 8.54 8.46
C THR A 9 4.61 9.38 7.21
N GLY A 10 5.87 9.68 6.89
CA GLY A 10 6.22 10.46 5.70
C GLY A 10 6.09 9.62 4.44
N TRP A 11 4.96 9.73 3.74
CA TRP A 11 4.70 9.13 2.43
C TRP A 11 5.32 9.97 1.32
N GLY A 12 5.98 9.32 0.36
CA GLY A 12 6.44 9.96 -0.88
C GLY A 12 5.32 10.09 -1.91
N GLU A 13 5.51 10.95 -2.91
CA GLU A 13 4.58 11.11 -4.03
C GLU A 13 4.49 9.81 -4.87
N CYS A 14 3.32 9.55 -5.47
CA CYS A 14 3.14 8.44 -6.41
C CYS A 14 3.99 8.69 -7.66
N CYS A 15 4.99 7.84 -7.88
CA CYS A 15 6.01 8.04 -8.91
C CYS A 15 5.70 7.25 -10.18
N LEU A 16 4.79 7.80 -11.00
CA LEU A 16 4.26 7.15 -12.21
C LEU A 16 5.03 7.46 -13.50
N GLU A 17 5.86 8.50 -13.48
CA GLU A 17 6.67 8.93 -14.63
C GLU A 17 8.13 9.06 -14.22
N ARG A 18 9.06 8.88 -15.18
CA ARG A 18 10.50 9.06 -14.92
C ARG A 18 10.84 10.43 -14.34
N ALA A 19 10.15 11.48 -14.78
CA ALA A 19 10.39 12.83 -14.29
C ALA A 19 10.02 12.99 -12.80
N VAL A 20 8.88 12.41 -12.39
CA VAL A 20 8.41 12.43 -10.99
C VAL A 20 9.32 11.56 -10.12
N LEU A 21 9.70 10.39 -10.62
CA LEU A 21 10.63 9.50 -9.93
C LEU A 21 12.00 10.16 -9.75
N TRP A 22 12.53 10.81 -10.78
CA TRP A 22 13.77 11.60 -10.70
C TRP A 22 13.67 12.74 -9.68
N ALA A 23 12.53 13.44 -9.62
CA ALA A 23 12.29 14.48 -8.62
C ALA A 23 12.22 13.90 -7.19
N ALA A 24 11.58 12.74 -7.00
CA ALA A 24 11.52 12.04 -5.72
C ALA A 24 12.91 11.58 -5.22
N PHE A 25 13.86 11.37 -6.14
CA PHE A 25 15.25 11.05 -5.80
C PHE A 25 16.11 12.27 -5.53
N ASN A 26 15.93 13.36 -6.30
CA ASN A 26 16.83 14.52 -6.28
C ASN A 26 16.24 15.75 -5.58
N SER A 27 15.09 15.62 -4.91
CA SER A 27 14.53 16.71 -4.13
C SER A 27 15.56 17.19 -3.10
N PRO A 28 15.95 18.49 -3.10
CA PRO A 28 16.90 19.01 -2.13
C PRO A 28 16.39 18.71 -0.73
N VAL A 29 17.26 18.15 0.12
CA VAL A 29 17.01 17.91 1.54
C VAL A 29 16.48 19.23 2.14
N GLY A 30 15.15 19.37 2.27
CA GLY A 30 14.53 20.62 2.70
C GLY A 30 13.19 21.03 2.08
N LYS A 31 12.66 20.37 1.03
CA LYS A 31 11.30 20.69 0.52
C LYS A 31 10.27 19.55 0.51
N SER A 32 10.67 18.33 0.81
CA SER A 32 9.79 17.32 1.40
C SER A 32 10.57 16.66 2.54
N GLY A 33 9.90 16.34 3.65
CA GLY A 33 10.55 15.60 4.75
C GLY A 33 11.11 14.27 4.25
N PRO A 34 11.92 13.55 5.06
CA PRO A 34 12.39 12.21 4.69
C PRO A 34 11.17 11.32 4.42
N SER A 35 10.82 11.16 3.14
CA SER A 35 9.78 10.23 2.73
C SER A 35 10.42 8.87 2.81
N HIS A 36 9.97 8.06 3.77
CA HIS A 36 10.58 6.77 4.08
C HIS A 36 10.13 5.69 3.09
N MET A 37 9.10 5.97 2.30
CA MET A 37 8.49 5.08 1.32
C MET A 37 8.31 5.79 -0.04
N ILE A 38 8.51 5.07 -1.14
CA ILE A 38 8.13 5.48 -2.50
C ILE A 38 6.98 4.60 -2.96
N GLU A 39 5.89 5.21 -3.45
CA GLU A 39 4.71 4.51 -3.94
C GLU A 39 4.65 4.56 -5.47
N ALA A 40 4.14 3.49 -6.09
CA ALA A 40 3.81 3.47 -7.51
C ALA A 40 2.59 2.61 -7.79
N ASP A 41 1.72 3.11 -8.67
CA ASP A 41 0.62 2.32 -9.22
C ASP A 41 1.14 1.36 -10.28
N VAL A 42 0.71 0.11 -10.22
CA VAL A 42 1.16 -0.96 -11.10
C VAL A 42 -0.02 -1.52 -11.91
N ILE A 43 0.10 -1.44 -13.23
CA ILE A 43 -0.79 -2.10 -14.18
C ILE A 43 -0.02 -3.00 -15.14
N MET A 44 -0.74 -3.91 -15.80
CA MET A 44 -0.22 -4.60 -16.98
C MET A 44 -0.36 -3.70 -18.20
N ARG A 45 0.71 -3.53 -18.99
CA ARG A 45 0.68 -2.70 -20.20
C ARG A 45 -0.43 -3.15 -21.16
N GLY A 46 -1.13 -2.17 -21.73
CA GLY A 46 -2.25 -2.40 -22.66
C GLY A 46 -1.83 -3.00 -24.00
N ARG A 47 -0.57 -2.78 -24.43
CA ARG A 47 0.02 -3.22 -25.70
C ARG A 47 1.24 -4.11 -25.51
N ASP A 48 1.70 -4.74 -26.59
CA ASP A 48 2.95 -5.50 -26.57
C ASP A 48 4.19 -4.59 -26.47
N PRO A 49 5.23 -5.02 -25.72
CA PRO A 49 5.26 -6.23 -24.91
C PRO A 49 4.38 -6.12 -23.65
N LYS A 50 3.67 -7.20 -23.31
CA LYS A 50 2.88 -7.31 -22.07
C LYS A 50 3.81 -7.40 -20.86
N GLU A 51 3.99 -6.27 -20.18
CA GLU A 51 4.83 -6.17 -18.98
C GLU A 51 4.23 -5.21 -17.93
N PRO A 52 4.60 -5.37 -16.63
CA PRO A 52 4.18 -4.43 -15.59
C PRO A 52 4.83 -3.06 -15.77
N ILE A 53 4.03 -2.01 -15.66
CA ILE A 53 4.42 -0.61 -15.87
C ILE A 53 3.85 0.28 -14.77
N MET A 54 4.49 1.44 -14.56
CA MET A 54 4.01 2.40 -13.56
C MET A 54 2.97 3.31 -14.21
N ALA A 55 1.70 3.06 -13.94
CA ALA A 55 0.60 3.83 -14.50
C ALA A 55 -0.66 3.67 -13.66
N HIS A 56 -1.49 4.70 -13.68
CA HIS A 56 -2.79 4.73 -13.02
C HIS A 56 -3.91 4.79 -14.08
N PRO A 57 -4.95 3.96 -13.99
CA PRO A 57 -6.10 4.07 -14.89
C PRO A 57 -6.69 5.50 -14.90
N PRO A 58 -7.07 6.04 -16.06
CA PRO A 58 -7.37 5.34 -17.31
C PRO A 58 -6.14 5.07 -18.20
N ASP A 59 -4.94 5.49 -17.80
CA ASP A 59 -3.74 5.21 -18.57
C ASP A 59 -3.49 3.70 -18.66
N SER A 60 -3.12 3.25 -19.84
CA SER A 60 -2.82 1.84 -20.13
C SER A 60 -1.37 1.64 -20.59
N ASP A 61 -0.57 2.69 -20.58
CA ASP A 61 0.84 2.67 -20.96
C ASP A 61 1.65 3.70 -20.16
N SER A 62 2.96 3.51 -20.10
CA SER A 62 3.90 4.39 -19.42
C SER A 62 5.29 4.27 -20.02
N ASP A 63 6.07 5.34 -19.89
CA ASP A 63 7.47 5.42 -20.31
C ASP A 63 8.43 4.69 -19.34
N ILE A 64 7.92 4.20 -18.21
CA ILE A 64 8.68 3.47 -17.20
C ILE A 64 8.07 2.09 -16.90
N THR A 65 8.91 1.06 -17.03
CA THR A 65 8.54 -0.30 -16.61
C THR A 65 8.74 -0.48 -15.11
N LEU A 66 8.06 -1.46 -14.51
CA LEU A 66 8.30 -1.80 -13.10
C LEU A 66 9.76 -2.21 -12.84
N ARG A 67 10.39 -2.92 -13.78
CA ARG A 67 11.81 -3.30 -13.64
C ARG A 67 12.69 -2.05 -13.53
N GLU A 68 12.53 -1.10 -14.44
CA GLU A 68 13.28 0.15 -14.44
C GLU A 68 13.04 0.97 -13.17
N TRP A 69 11.79 0.97 -12.67
CA TRP A 69 11.44 1.63 -11.43
C TRP A 69 12.11 0.96 -10.22
N LEU A 70 12.07 -0.38 -10.12
CA LEU A 70 12.68 -1.14 -9.02
C LEU A 70 14.20 -0.94 -8.97
N GLU A 71 14.89 -0.97 -10.11
CA GLU A 71 16.34 -0.73 -10.17
C GLU A 71 16.71 0.68 -9.67
N GLN A 72 15.85 1.66 -9.94
CA GLN A 72 16.06 3.02 -9.45
C GLN A 72 15.74 3.16 -7.96
N VAL A 73 14.67 2.55 -7.46
CA VAL A 73 14.33 2.61 -6.03
C VAL A 73 15.37 1.88 -5.18
N LYS A 74 15.92 0.77 -5.68
CA LYS A 74 16.97 -0.01 -5.03
C LYS A 74 18.17 0.83 -4.57
N VAL A 75 18.57 1.84 -5.36
CA VAL A 75 19.74 2.67 -5.04
C VAL A 75 19.46 3.76 -3.99
N THR A 76 18.21 3.93 -3.56
CA THR A 76 17.81 5.01 -2.65
C THR A 76 17.70 4.63 -1.19
N ASN A 77 17.70 3.32 -0.90
CA ASN A 77 17.48 2.75 0.42
C ASN A 77 16.16 3.21 1.10
N LYS A 78 15.21 3.74 0.33
CA LYS A 78 13.84 4.01 0.77
C LYS A 78 13.01 2.74 0.67
N GLY A 79 12.00 2.58 1.54
CA GLY A 79 11.01 1.53 1.36
C GLY A 79 10.14 1.79 0.14
N LEU A 80 9.39 0.77 -0.28
CA LEU A 80 8.54 0.83 -1.47
C LEU A 80 7.15 0.29 -1.21
N LYS A 81 6.17 0.85 -1.92
CA LYS A 81 4.79 0.42 -1.91
C LYS A 81 4.31 0.24 -3.36
N LEU A 82 4.00 -0.99 -3.75
CA LEU A 82 3.43 -1.29 -5.06
C LEU A 82 1.91 -1.33 -4.94
N ASP A 83 1.23 -0.36 -5.55
CA ASP A 83 -0.23 -0.25 -5.57
C ASP A 83 -0.81 -0.90 -6.84
N PHE A 84 -1.25 -2.15 -6.72
CA PHE A 84 -1.77 -2.89 -7.85
C PHE A 84 -3.16 -2.41 -8.26
N LYS A 85 -3.26 -1.91 -9.49
CA LYS A 85 -4.53 -1.56 -10.13
C LYS A 85 -5.05 -2.64 -11.08
N SER A 86 -4.27 -3.71 -11.31
CA SER A 86 -4.69 -4.87 -12.11
C SER A 86 -4.14 -6.18 -11.53
N LEU A 87 -5.00 -7.22 -11.47
CA LEU A 87 -4.60 -8.56 -11.02
C LEU A 87 -3.57 -9.21 -11.94
N GLU A 88 -3.66 -8.97 -13.25
CA GLU A 88 -2.75 -9.53 -14.25
C GLU A 88 -1.29 -9.12 -14.01
N ALA A 89 -1.07 -7.92 -13.48
CA ALA A 89 0.26 -7.43 -13.17
C ALA A 89 0.87 -8.08 -11.91
N VAL A 90 0.08 -8.69 -11.02
CA VAL A 90 0.57 -9.15 -9.72
C VAL A 90 1.65 -10.23 -9.87
N PRO A 91 1.41 -11.39 -10.50
CA PRO A 91 2.44 -12.43 -10.59
C PRO A 91 3.76 -11.98 -11.25
N PRO A 92 3.76 -11.32 -12.45
CA PRO A 92 5.01 -10.88 -13.06
C PRO A 92 5.72 -9.80 -12.23
N SER A 93 4.99 -8.95 -11.53
CA SER A 93 5.59 -7.94 -10.64
C SER A 93 6.27 -8.56 -9.43
N LEU A 94 5.67 -9.59 -8.82
CA LEU A 94 6.29 -10.30 -7.70
C LEU A 94 7.54 -11.09 -8.13
N THR A 95 7.57 -11.59 -9.37
CA THR A 95 8.78 -12.18 -9.96
C THR A 95 9.88 -11.13 -10.11
N LEU A 96 9.58 -9.97 -10.70
CA LEU A 96 10.52 -8.85 -10.84
C LEU A 96 11.05 -8.35 -9.49
N LEU A 97 10.17 -8.26 -8.49
CA LEU A 97 10.53 -7.86 -7.14
C LEU A 97 11.58 -8.80 -6.54
N LYS A 98 11.41 -10.12 -6.68
CA LYS A 98 12.38 -11.13 -6.21
C LYS A 98 13.70 -11.07 -6.97
N GLU A 99 13.66 -10.80 -8.27
CA GLU A 99 14.86 -10.70 -9.10
C GLU A 99 15.69 -9.45 -8.79
N VAL A 100 15.04 -8.29 -8.66
CA VAL A 100 15.72 -7.00 -8.48
C VAL A 100 16.11 -6.77 -7.02
N LEU A 101 15.25 -7.18 -6.08
CA LEU A 101 15.39 -6.97 -4.63
C LEU A 101 15.50 -8.29 -3.86
N ALA A 102 16.36 -9.21 -4.32
CA ALA A 102 16.53 -10.54 -3.72
C ALA A 102 16.76 -10.53 -2.18
N GLU A 103 17.41 -9.48 -1.67
CA GLU A 103 17.50 -9.16 -0.24
C GLU A 103 17.14 -7.68 -0.06
N PRO A 104 15.86 -7.34 0.15
CA PRO A 104 15.47 -5.96 0.33
C PRO A 104 16.05 -5.45 1.65
N SER A 105 16.95 -4.46 1.59
CA SER A 105 17.40 -3.73 2.78
C SER A 105 16.34 -2.74 3.29
N CYS A 106 15.21 -2.62 2.57
CA CYS A 106 14.17 -1.65 2.83
C CYS A 106 12.78 -2.31 2.97
N PRO A 107 11.81 -1.65 3.65
CA PRO A 107 10.45 -2.16 3.76
C PRO A 107 9.75 -2.29 2.40
N VAL A 108 9.03 -3.38 2.19
CA VAL A 108 8.28 -3.67 0.95
C VAL A 108 6.82 -3.87 1.27
N TRP A 109 5.95 -3.06 0.65
CA TRP A 109 4.52 -3.07 0.85
C TRP A 109 3.80 -3.41 -0.46
N ILE A 110 2.86 -4.35 -0.39
CA ILE A 110 2.03 -4.77 -1.52
C ILE A 110 0.61 -4.31 -1.27
N ASN A 111 0.16 -3.33 -2.05
CA ASN A 111 -1.12 -2.66 -1.88
C ASN A 111 -2.12 -3.09 -2.95
N ALA A 112 -3.38 -3.25 -2.55
CA ALA A 112 -4.50 -3.38 -3.48
C ALA A 112 -5.81 -2.98 -2.82
N ASP A 113 -6.68 -2.34 -3.61
CA ASP A 113 -8.09 -2.18 -3.27
C ASP A 113 -8.85 -3.47 -3.61
N ILE A 114 -9.10 -4.30 -2.60
CA ILE A 114 -9.77 -5.61 -2.76
C ILE A 114 -11.25 -5.58 -2.41
N LEU A 115 -11.74 -4.50 -1.81
CA LEU A 115 -13.15 -4.33 -1.45
C LEU A 115 -13.73 -3.04 -2.05
N SER A 116 -15.05 -3.01 -2.23
CA SER A 116 -15.76 -1.77 -2.57
C SER A 116 -15.96 -0.94 -1.31
N GLY A 117 -15.57 0.33 -1.35
CA GLY A 117 -15.70 1.28 -0.26
C GLY A 117 -16.64 2.44 -0.59
N PRO A 118 -16.71 3.44 0.30
CA PRO A 118 -17.65 4.53 0.13
C PRO A 118 -17.35 5.36 -1.13
N GLY A 119 -18.39 5.59 -1.93
CA GLY A 119 -18.30 6.33 -3.18
C GLY A 119 -17.43 5.68 -4.28
N GLY A 120 -16.90 4.48 -4.04
CA GLY A 120 -16.01 3.77 -4.97
C GLY A 120 -16.73 3.41 -6.27
N LYS A 121 -16.19 3.86 -7.41
CA LYS A 121 -16.70 3.51 -8.75
C LYS A 121 -15.82 2.48 -9.47
N ALA A 122 -14.54 2.42 -9.11
CA ALA A 122 -13.63 1.42 -9.65
C ALA A 122 -14.01 0.03 -9.13
N ARG A 123 -13.87 -0.97 -10.00
CA ARG A 123 -14.03 -2.37 -9.61
C ARG A 123 -12.82 -2.78 -8.76
N PRO A 124 -13.00 -3.26 -7.52
CA PRO A 124 -11.90 -3.77 -6.72
C PRO A 124 -11.28 -5.02 -7.36
N LEU A 125 -10.02 -5.28 -7.02
CA LEU A 125 -9.36 -6.53 -7.34
C LEU A 125 -10.06 -7.67 -6.59
N GLU A 126 -10.19 -8.83 -7.22
CA GLU A 126 -10.86 -9.98 -6.58
C GLU A 126 -10.03 -10.45 -5.37
N PRO A 127 -10.59 -10.46 -4.14
CA PRO A 127 -9.83 -10.74 -2.92
C PRO A 127 -9.08 -12.06 -2.93
N GLN A 128 -9.75 -13.15 -3.33
CA GLN A 128 -9.18 -14.48 -3.23
C GLN A 128 -8.01 -14.65 -4.20
N ALA A 129 -8.16 -14.18 -5.44
CA ALA A 129 -7.12 -14.20 -6.45
C ALA A 129 -5.91 -13.36 -6.04
N PHE A 130 -6.12 -12.15 -5.50
CA PHE A 130 -5.04 -11.30 -5.01
C PHE A 130 -4.28 -11.98 -3.86
N LEU A 131 -5.00 -12.45 -2.83
CA LEU A 131 -4.41 -13.08 -1.65
C LEU A 131 -3.69 -14.39 -1.98
N SER A 132 -4.25 -15.20 -2.89
CA SER A 132 -3.57 -16.39 -3.40
C SER A 132 -2.27 -16.04 -4.11
N ALA A 133 -2.23 -14.97 -4.92
CA ALA A 133 -1.02 -14.54 -5.62
C ALA A 133 0.10 -14.05 -4.68
N VAL A 134 -0.24 -13.39 -3.57
CA VAL A 134 0.73 -12.86 -2.60
C VAL A 134 1.05 -13.82 -1.44
N SER A 135 0.36 -14.95 -1.35
CA SER A 135 0.50 -15.91 -0.23
C SER A 135 1.92 -16.46 -0.05
N GLY A 136 2.67 -16.61 -1.15
CA GLY A 136 4.05 -17.13 -1.17
C GLY A 136 5.14 -16.08 -0.95
N LEU A 137 4.79 -14.86 -0.54
CA LEU A 137 5.75 -13.81 -0.20
C LEU A 137 6.42 -14.07 1.16
N PRO A 138 7.61 -13.50 1.41
CA PRO A 138 8.22 -13.52 2.73
C PRO A 138 7.32 -12.86 3.79
N GLY A 139 7.28 -13.42 5.02
CA GLY A 139 6.39 -12.97 6.09
C GLY A 139 6.63 -11.55 6.63
N HIS A 140 7.74 -10.91 6.24
CA HIS A 140 8.02 -9.51 6.60
C HIS A 140 7.42 -8.50 5.60
N ILE A 141 6.88 -8.97 4.47
CA ILE A 141 6.19 -8.10 3.50
C ILE A 141 4.84 -7.67 4.09
N VAL A 142 4.56 -6.36 4.04
CA VAL A 142 3.29 -5.80 4.51
C VAL A 142 2.26 -5.83 3.39
N LEU A 143 1.09 -6.37 3.67
CA LEU A 143 -0.08 -6.25 2.80
C LEU A 143 -0.85 -4.98 3.16
N SER A 144 -1.04 -4.08 2.21
CA SER A 144 -1.86 -2.87 2.39
C SER A 144 -3.19 -3.07 1.68
N LEU A 145 -4.22 -3.47 2.43
CA LEU A 145 -5.49 -3.95 1.87
C LEU A 145 -6.56 -2.88 2.01
N GLY A 146 -6.97 -2.34 0.88
CA GLY A 146 -7.82 -1.16 0.80
C GLY A 146 -9.23 -1.43 0.28
N TRP A 147 -9.95 -0.32 0.16
CA TRP A 147 -11.22 -0.25 -0.52
C TRP A 147 -11.14 0.74 -1.67
N THR A 148 -11.81 0.44 -2.78
CA THR A 148 -12.04 1.47 -3.80
C THR A 148 -12.91 2.56 -3.17
N THR A 149 -12.44 3.81 -3.23
CA THR A 149 -13.17 4.94 -2.65
C THR A 149 -13.34 6.05 -3.67
N GLY A 150 -14.44 6.78 -3.56
CA GLY A 150 -14.68 8.00 -4.31
C GLY A 150 -15.12 9.09 -3.36
N TRP A 151 -14.69 10.31 -3.63
CA TRP A 151 -15.13 11.48 -2.91
C TRP A 151 -15.50 12.56 -3.91
N THR A 152 -16.65 13.19 -3.71
CA THR A 152 -17.01 14.39 -4.48
C THR A 152 -17.60 15.45 -3.55
N ALA A 153 -17.21 16.71 -3.75
CA ALA A 153 -17.67 17.83 -2.93
C ALA A 153 -19.20 18.05 -3.00
N ALA A 154 -19.86 17.52 -4.04
CA ALA A 154 -21.27 17.77 -4.34
C ALA A 154 -22.23 16.69 -3.80
N THR A 155 -21.74 15.65 -3.13
CA THR A 155 -22.57 14.55 -2.61
C THR A 155 -22.37 14.36 -1.12
N GLU A 156 -23.35 13.73 -0.46
CA GLU A 156 -23.08 13.10 0.83
C GLU A 156 -21.98 12.05 0.64
N ASN A 157 -20.93 12.15 1.43
CA ASN A 157 -19.82 11.20 1.41
C ASN A 157 -19.97 10.33 2.67
N PRO A 158 -20.76 9.24 2.61
CA PRO A 158 -20.83 8.33 3.73
C PRO A 158 -19.42 7.79 4.00
N GLY A 159 -19.08 7.64 5.27
CA GLY A 159 -17.85 6.97 5.66
C GLY A 159 -17.93 5.46 5.40
N TYR A 160 -16.83 4.75 5.67
CA TYR A 160 -16.80 3.30 5.85
C TYR A 160 -17.85 2.87 6.89
N ASP A 161 -18.70 1.93 6.50
CA ASP A 161 -19.74 1.38 7.37
C ASP A 161 -19.27 0.12 8.10
N TRP A 162 -20.13 -0.40 9.00
CA TRP A 162 -19.84 -1.61 9.77
C TRP A 162 -19.65 -2.85 8.91
N ASN A 163 -20.44 -3.00 7.84
CA ASN A 163 -20.32 -4.15 6.96
C ASN A 163 -18.96 -4.13 6.23
N MET A 164 -18.50 -2.97 5.78
CA MET A 164 -17.20 -2.80 5.12
C MET A 164 -16.04 -3.25 6.01
N VAL A 165 -16.02 -2.83 7.29
CA VAL A 165 -14.93 -3.20 8.21
C VAL A 165 -15.04 -4.66 8.69
N HIS A 166 -16.25 -5.20 8.87
CA HIS A 166 -16.43 -6.62 9.21
C HIS A 166 -15.97 -7.54 8.07
N VAL A 167 -16.25 -7.18 6.81
CA VAL A 167 -15.78 -7.96 5.66
C VAL A 167 -14.26 -7.92 5.57
N MET A 168 -13.64 -6.75 5.77
CA MET A 168 -12.18 -6.61 5.78
C MET A 168 -11.54 -7.44 6.91
N GLU A 169 -12.07 -7.35 8.13
CA GLU A 169 -11.59 -8.15 9.27
C GLU A 169 -11.64 -9.64 8.97
N ARG A 170 -12.76 -10.15 8.43
CA ARG A 170 -12.90 -11.57 8.09
C ARG A 170 -11.88 -12.03 7.05
N ILE A 171 -11.57 -11.19 6.07
CA ILE A 171 -10.55 -11.48 5.06
C ILE A 171 -9.15 -11.51 5.69
N CYS A 172 -8.88 -10.60 6.62
CA CYS A 172 -7.55 -10.42 7.19
C CYS A 172 -7.22 -11.38 8.34
N ARG A 173 -8.25 -11.94 9.01
CA ARG A 173 -8.12 -12.73 10.24
C ARG A 173 -7.06 -13.82 10.18
N ASP A 174 -6.99 -14.55 9.07
CA ASP A 174 -6.13 -15.72 8.92
C ASP A 174 -4.84 -15.42 8.09
N LEU A 175 -4.59 -14.15 7.77
CA LEU A 175 -3.39 -13.75 7.05
C LEU A 175 -2.17 -13.84 7.96
N LYS A 176 -1.08 -14.40 7.42
CA LYS A 176 0.22 -14.52 8.10
C LYS A 176 1.08 -13.26 7.96
N HIS A 177 0.79 -12.46 6.95
CA HIS A 177 1.51 -11.21 6.67
C HIS A 177 0.98 -10.09 7.57
N PRO A 178 1.82 -9.14 8.00
CA PRO A 178 1.33 -7.91 8.61
C PRO A 178 0.42 -7.17 7.63
N VAL A 179 -0.67 -6.59 8.14
CA VAL A 179 -1.70 -5.94 7.33
C VAL A 179 -1.79 -4.46 7.68
N THR A 180 -1.96 -3.60 6.69
CA THR A 180 -2.30 -2.18 6.91
C THR A 180 -3.56 -1.85 6.11
N PHE A 181 -4.27 -0.82 6.55
CA PHE A 181 -5.53 -0.41 5.92
C PHE A 181 -5.37 1.02 5.39
N PRO A 182 -5.13 1.21 4.08
CA PRO A 182 -5.20 2.53 3.47
C PRO A 182 -6.63 3.04 3.50
N VAL A 183 -6.80 4.24 4.06
CA VAL A 183 -8.08 4.91 4.21
C VAL A 183 -7.99 6.34 3.73
N ARG A 184 -9.05 6.79 3.06
CA ARG A 184 -9.12 8.17 2.56
C ARG A 184 -9.29 9.15 3.72
N ALA A 185 -8.41 10.14 3.82
CA ALA A 185 -8.45 11.16 4.88
C ALA A 185 -9.83 11.80 5.05
N ALA A 186 -10.48 12.11 3.94
CA ALA A 186 -11.79 12.78 3.91
C ALA A 186 -12.93 11.98 4.56
N LEU A 187 -12.78 10.66 4.71
CA LEU A 187 -13.79 9.76 5.26
C LEU A 187 -13.55 9.40 6.73
N LEU A 188 -12.38 9.75 7.28
CA LEU A 188 -11.97 9.35 8.64
C LEU A 188 -12.94 9.80 9.72
N ALA A 189 -13.38 11.06 9.66
CA ALA A 189 -14.21 11.64 10.69
C ALA A 189 -15.57 10.92 10.80
N GLN A 190 -16.16 10.52 9.66
CA GLN A 190 -17.43 9.80 9.66
C GLN A 190 -17.27 8.31 10.01
N SER A 191 -16.06 7.76 9.89
CA SER A 191 -15.77 6.33 10.03
C SER A 191 -14.99 5.97 11.29
N PHE A 192 -14.73 6.94 12.16
CA PHE A 192 -13.85 6.74 13.30
C PHE A 192 -14.23 5.52 14.16
N PRO A 193 -15.51 5.28 14.53
CA PRO A 193 -15.88 4.09 15.30
C PRO A 193 -15.56 2.77 14.58
N GLN A 194 -15.86 2.69 13.27
CA GLN A 194 -15.67 1.49 12.45
C GLN A 194 -14.18 1.18 12.27
N LEU A 195 -13.39 2.19 11.92
CA LEU A 195 -11.96 2.03 11.70
C LEU A 195 -11.20 1.76 13.00
N SER A 196 -11.63 2.38 14.12
CA SER A 196 -11.08 2.07 15.45
C SER A 196 -11.38 0.63 15.86
N TRP A 197 -12.59 0.14 15.60
CA TRP A 197 -12.94 -1.25 15.87
C TRP A 197 -12.10 -2.23 15.04
N LEU A 198 -11.88 -1.93 13.75
CA LEU A 198 -11.08 -2.77 12.86
C LEU A 198 -9.66 -2.93 13.38
N LEU A 199 -9.01 -1.82 13.75
CA LEU A 199 -7.67 -1.83 14.34
C LEU A 199 -7.60 -2.71 15.60
N GLN A 200 -8.59 -2.61 16.48
CA GLN A 200 -8.64 -3.40 17.72
C GLN A 200 -8.78 -4.91 17.48
N GLN A 201 -9.26 -5.34 16.31
CA GLN A 201 -9.33 -6.78 16.00
C GLN A 201 -7.97 -7.33 15.59
N SER A 202 -7.21 -6.53 14.86
CA SER A 202 -5.93 -6.93 14.31
C SER A 202 -4.77 -6.86 15.31
N ASP A 203 -4.89 -6.09 16.39
CA ASP A 203 -3.94 -6.10 17.51
C ASP A 203 -4.02 -7.39 18.36
N ARG A 204 -5.04 -8.24 18.15
CA ARG A 204 -5.26 -9.46 18.96
C ARG A 204 -4.43 -10.67 18.53
N SER A 205 -3.77 -10.63 17.36
CA SER A 205 -2.88 -11.72 16.90
C SER A 205 -1.46 -11.62 17.49
N GLY A 206 -1.33 -11.06 18.69
CA GLY A 206 -0.06 -10.80 19.35
C GLY A 206 0.69 -12.07 19.76
N GLU A 207 1.62 -12.51 18.92
CA GLU A 207 2.82 -13.22 19.40
C GLU A 207 3.85 -12.18 19.85
N SER A 208 4.06 -12.11 21.16
CA SER A 208 5.14 -11.39 21.83
C SER A 208 6.50 -11.84 21.29
N TRP A 209 7.30 -10.90 20.75
CA TRP A 209 8.69 -11.19 20.34
C TRP A 209 9.73 -10.42 21.17
N SER A 210 10.82 -11.14 21.44
CA SER A 210 11.86 -10.94 22.44
C SER A 210 12.72 -9.66 22.31
N PRO A 211 13.31 -9.15 23.41
CA PRO A 211 14.05 -7.89 23.46
C PRO A 211 15.47 -7.88 22.83
N ASP A 212 15.90 -8.93 22.11
CA ASP A 212 17.32 -9.11 21.74
C ASP A 212 17.66 -8.93 20.24
N SER A 213 16.88 -8.20 19.44
CA SER A 213 17.27 -7.92 18.03
C SER A 213 17.94 -6.54 17.87
N LEU A 214 19.26 -6.56 17.64
CA LEU A 214 20.09 -5.43 17.25
C LEU A 214 19.84 -5.03 15.78
N TYR A 215 18.68 -4.46 15.48
CA TYR A 215 18.43 -3.71 14.25
C TYR A 215 17.48 -2.55 14.56
N PRO A 216 17.56 -1.40 13.86
CA PRO A 216 16.54 -0.36 13.96
C PRO A 216 15.26 -0.89 13.31
N VAL A 217 14.45 -1.59 14.10
CA VAL A 217 13.15 -2.09 13.66
C VAL A 217 12.20 -0.89 13.62
N TRP A 218 11.84 -0.46 12.40
CA TRP A 218 10.68 0.39 12.19
C TRP A 218 9.44 -0.40 12.61
N TYR A 219 9.05 -0.27 13.88
CA TYR A 219 7.91 -0.98 14.42
C TYR A 219 6.62 -0.35 13.87
N PHE A 220 6.05 -0.98 12.86
CA PHE A 220 4.65 -0.79 12.50
C PHE A 220 3.87 -1.88 13.23
N PRO A 221 2.95 -1.56 14.16
CA PRO A 221 2.08 -2.59 14.72
C PRO A 221 1.41 -3.35 13.57
N ALA A 222 1.17 -4.64 13.79
CA ALA A 222 0.67 -5.56 12.76
C ALA A 222 -0.61 -5.07 12.08
N SER A 223 -1.28 -4.05 12.63
CA SER A 223 -2.21 -3.20 11.91
C SER A 223 -2.07 -1.71 12.18
N THR A 224 -1.99 -0.95 11.09
CA THR A 224 -1.93 0.51 11.08
C THR A 224 -2.89 1.05 10.02
N LEU A 225 -3.65 2.10 10.38
CA LEU A 225 -4.40 2.90 9.40
C LEU A 225 -3.43 3.83 8.69
N LEU A 226 -3.48 3.83 7.37
CA LEU A 226 -2.68 4.71 6.53
C LEU A 226 -3.59 5.73 5.91
N ILE A 227 -3.34 7.00 6.20
CA ILE A 227 -4.13 8.08 5.67
C ILE A 227 -3.57 8.44 4.29
N GLN A 228 -4.35 8.15 3.25
CA GLN A 228 -4.12 8.61 1.87
C GLN A 228 -4.86 9.93 1.61
#